data_AF-A0A839J6Y8-F1
#
_entry.id   AF-A0A839J6Y8-F1
#
_cell.length_a   1.000
_cell.length_b   1.000
_cell.length_c   1.000
_cell.angle_alpha   90.00
_cell.angle_beta   90.00
_cell.angle_gamma   90.00
#
_symmetry.space_group_name_H-M   'P 1'
#
loop_
_entity.id
_entity.type
_entity.pdbx_description
1 polymer ?
#
loop_
_entity_poly.entity_id
_entity_poly.type
_entity_poly.pdbx_seq_one_letter_code
_entity_poly.pdbx_strand_id
1 'polypeptide(L)'
;MLTVVHDENESNEHAPAAVGGSMLDELAREGARRMLAAALQAEVAAYIEQCADELDADGRRLVVRNGYHQPREVATAAGAVPVRAPRVNDKRVDEATGERRRFSSAILPAWARKSPQVADVLPLLYLHGLSSGDFVAALEQFCGSAAGLSAATITRLTRQWQDEARAFHDRPLAGVDYVYLWVDGIHLKVRLEADKVCLLVMIGVRADGTKELVALADG
;
A
#
# COMPACT_ATOMS: atom_id res chain seq x y z
N MET A 1 -24.77 -38.24 -37.82
CA MET A 1 -24.13 -36.94 -37.52
C MET A 1 -23.81 -36.98 -36.03
N LEU A 2 -22.52 -37.12 -35.71
CA LEU A 2 -22.02 -37.47 -34.37
C LEU A 2 -22.23 -36.30 -33.39
N THR A 3 -22.91 -36.57 -32.28
CA THR A 3 -22.98 -35.70 -31.10
C THR A 3 -21.76 -35.99 -30.24
N VAL A 4 -20.93 -34.99 -29.94
CA VAL A 4 -19.89 -35.10 -28.92
C VAL A 4 -20.37 -34.30 -27.72
N VAL A 5 -20.77 -35.04 -26.69
CA VAL A 5 -21.01 -34.54 -25.33
C VAL A 5 -19.66 -34.63 -24.62
N HIS A 6 -19.15 -33.51 -24.10
CA HIS A 6 -18.02 -33.55 -23.18
C HIS A 6 -18.55 -33.73 -21.76
N ASP A 7 -18.21 -34.88 -21.18
CA ASP A 7 -18.46 -35.25 -19.79
C ASP A 7 -17.64 -34.35 -18.85
N GLU A 8 -18.30 -33.82 -17.81
CA GLU A 8 -17.68 -33.15 -16.67
C GLU A 8 -17.18 -34.22 -15.69
N ASN A 9 -15.87 -34.51 -15.67
CA ASN A 9 -15.13 -34.88 -14.45
C ASN A 9 -13.67 -35.22 -14.77
N GLU A 10 -12.77 -34.24 -14.67
CA GLU A 10 -11.42 -34.53 -14.20
C GLU A 10 -10.97 -33.40 -13.26
N SER A 11 -10.55 -33.83 -12.07
CA SER A 11 -10.04 -33.07 -10.95
C SER A 11 -8.99 -32.05 -11.36
N ASN A 12 -9.31 -30.77 -11.18
CA ASN A 12 -8.42 -29.65 -11.43
C ASN A 12 -7.39 -29.57 -10.28
N GLU A 13 -6.31 -30.36 -10.37
CA GLU A 13 -5.12 -30.16 -9.55
C GLU A 13 -4.60 -28.73 -9.79
N HIS A 14 -4.59 -27.94 -8.72
CA HIS A 14 -4.23 -26.53 -8.73
C HIS A 14 -2.70 -26.38 -8.89
N ALA A 15 -2.20 -26.55 -10.10
CA ALA A 15 -0.91 -25.99 -10.49
C ALA A 15 -1.11 -24.49 -10.74
N PRO A 16 -0.50 -23.57 -9.98
CA PRO A 16 -0.59 -22.15 -10.28
C PRO A 16 0.09 -21.96 -11.64
N ALA A 17 -0.71 -21.62 -12.66
CA ALA A 17 -0.22 -21.26 -13.96
C ALA A 17 0.80 -20.13 -13.77
N ALA A 18 2.05 -20.39 -14.17
CA ALA A 18 3.05 -19.35 -14.32
C ALA A 18 2.48 -18.32 -15.30
N VAL A 19 2.11 -17.16 -14.77
CA VAL A 19 1.72 -16.01 -15.58
C VAL A 19 2.89 -15.74 -16.52
N GLY A 20 2.66 -15.86 -17.83
CA GLY A 20 3.61 -15.54 -18.88
C GLY A 20 3.96 -14.06 -18.84
N GLY A 21 4.92 -13.69 -17.99
CA GLY A 21 5.61 -12.42 -18.08
C GLY A 21 6.47 -12.42 -19.33
N SER A 22 6.63 -11.27 -19.98
CA SER A 22 7.67 -11.15 -21.00
C SER A 22 9.02 -11.54 -20.37
N MET A 23 9.95 -12.15 -21.11
CA MET A 23 11.29 -12.47 -20.60
C MET A 23 11.97 -11.25 -19.93
N LEU A 24 11.60 -10.04 -20.36
CA LEU A 24 12.06 -8.78 -19.80
C LEU A 24 11.56 -8.56 -18.37
N ASP A 25 10.28 -8.80 -18.09
CA ASP A 25 9.69 -8.60 -16.76
C ASP A 25 10.22 -9.60 -15.74
N GLU A 26 10.42 -10.86 -16.17
CA GLU A 26 11.04 -11.90 -15.34
C GLU A 26 12.49 -11.54 -14.98
N LEU A 27 13.26 -11.08 -15.98
CA LEU A 27 14.64 -10.65 -15.77
C LEU A 27 14.71 -9.43 -14.84
N ALA A 28 13.81 -8.45 -15.01
CA ALA A 28 13.72 -7.28 -14.15
C ALA A 28 13.39 -7.66 -12.70
N ARG A 29 12.40 -8.55 -12.51
CA ARG A 29 12.00 -9.04 -11.18
C ARG A 29 13.11 -9.82 -10.49
N GLU A 30 13.80 -10.69 -11.21
CA GLU A 30 14.94 -11.44 -10.68
C GLU A 30 16.13 -10.53 -10.35
N GLY A 31 16.40 -9.53 -11.19
CA GLY A 31 17.40 -8.49 -10.92
C GLY A 31 17.07 -7.73 -9.64
N ALA A 32 15.83 -7.25 -9.51
CA ALA A 32 15.35 -6.56 -8.31
C ALA A 32 15.48 -7.43 -7.05
N ARG A 33 15.13 -8.73 -7.14
CA ARG A 33 15.27 -9.68 -6.04
C ARG A 33 16.72 -9.81 -5.56
N ARG A 34 17.66 -9.99 -6.48
CA ARG A 34 19.10 -10.11 -6.16
C ARG A 34 19.65 -8.82 -5.57
N MET A 35 19.33 -7.68 -6.19
CA MET A 35 19.78 -6.36 -5.73
C MET A 35 19.26 -6.07 -4.32
N LEU A 36 17.97 -6.31 -4.06
CA LEU A 36 17.38 -6.08 -2.75
C LEU A 36 17.97 -7.00 -1.67
N ALA A 37 18.21 -8.28 -2.00
CA ALA A 37 18.87 -9.21 -1.08
C ALA A 37 20.30 -8.75 -0.74
N ALA A 38 21.08 -8.34 -1.74
CA ALA A 38 22.44 -7.83 -1.55
C ALA A 38 22.45 -6.54 -0.71
N ALA A 39 21.54 -5.60 -1.00
CA ALA A 39 21.44 -4.34 -0.28
C ALA A 39 21.05 -4.55 1.19
N LEU A 40 20.11 -5.44 1.48
CA LEU A 40 19.74 -5.80 2.86
C LEU A 40 20.89 -6.49 3.62
N GLN A 41 21.68 -7.33 2.93
CA GLN A 41 22.86 -7.94 3.55
C GLN A 41 23.94 -6.88 3.86
N ALA A 42 24.15 -5.93 2.96
CA ALA A 42 25.10 -4.84 3.13
C ALA A 42 24.68 -3.89 4.26
N GLU A 43 23.39 -3.53 4.33
CA GLU A 43 22.84 -2.70 5.42
C GLU A 43 23.05 -3.36 6.79
N VAL A 44 22.74 -4.66 6.90
CA VAL A 44 22.97 -5.41 8.14
C VAL A 44 24.45 -5.53 8.49
N ALA A 45 25.32 -5.75 7.49
CA ALA A 45 26.76 -5.82 7.73
C ALA A 45 27.31 -4.46 8.23
N ALA A 46 26.91 -3.36 7.60
CA ALA A 46 27.28 -2.02 8.01
C ALA A 46 26.82 -1.71 9.44
N TYR A 47 25.59 -2.08 9.79
CA TYR A 47 25.06 -1.88 11.15
C TYR A 47 25.84 -2.67 12.22
N ILE A 48 26.16 -3.93 11.94
CA ILE A 48 26.96 -4.77 12.85
C ILE A 48 28.38 -4.22 13.00
N GLU A 49 28.99 -3.75 11.91
CA GLU A 49 30.35 -3.21 11.94
C GLU A 49 30.42 -1.88 12.67
N GLN A 50 29.42 -1.01 12.51
CA GLN A 50 29.30 0.22 13.29
C GLN A 50 29.22 -0.04 14.81
N CYS A 51 28.76 -1.24 15.20
CA CYS A 51 28.63 -1.66 16.59
C CYS A 51 29.70 -2.70 16.99
N ALA A 52 30.82 -2.76 16.27
CA ALA A 52 31.85 -3.78 16.50
C ALA A 52 32.50 -3.69 17.90
N ASP A 53 32.65 -2.47 18.42
CA ASP A 53 33.27 -2.19 19.72
C ASP A 53 32.29 -2.32 20.91
N GLU A 54 31.02 -2.59 20.63
CA GLU A 54 29.97 -2.78 21.63
C GLU A 54 30.03 -4.21 22.17
N LEU A 55 30.79 -4.40 23.25
CA LEU A 55 31.09 -5.70 23.85
C LEU A 55 30.41 -5.87 25.21
N ASP A 56 30.06 -7.11 25.57
CA ASP A 56 29.69 -7.46 26.93
C ASP A 56 30.93 -7.63 27.84
N ALA A 57 30.69 -7.92 29.13
CA ALA A 57 31.76 -8.14 30.11
C ALA A 57 32.67 -9.34 29.76
N ASP A 58 32.20 -10.28 28.94
CA ASP A 58 32.97 -11.43 28.46
C ASP A 58 33.71 -11.13 27.13
N GLY A 59 33.66 -9.88 26.65
CA GLY A 59 34.28 -9.46 25.38
C GLY A 59 33.52 -9.93 24.13
N ARG A 60 32.25 -10.34 24.24
CA ARG A 60 31.43 -10.78 23.10
C ARG A 60 30.64 -9.61 22.54
N ARG A 61 30.52 -9.54 21.20
CA ARG A 61 29.71 -8.51 20.52
C ARG A 61 28.25 -8.53 20.99
N LEU A 62 27.73 -7.37 21.36
CA LEU A 62 26.33 -7.16 21.74
C LEU A 62 25.40 -7.17 20.53
N VAL A 63 25.91 -6.83 19.34
CA VAL A 63 25.16 -6.78 18.09
C VAL A 63 25.66 -7.86 17.14
N VAL A 64 24.81 -8.84 16.84
CA VAL A 64 25.19 -9.98 15.99
C VAL A 64 24.10 -10.33 14.98
N ARG A 65 24.49 -10.91 13.84
CA ARG A 65 23.54 -11.48 12.89
C ARG A 65 22.84 -12.70 13.52
N ASN A 66 21.53 -12.83 13.32
CA ASN A 66 20.69 -13.88 13.90
C ASN A 66 19.79 -14.56 12.86
N GLY A 67 20.41 -15.01 11.77
CA GLY A 67 19.71 -15.69 10.68
C GLY A 67 18.83 -14.75 9.85
N TYR A 68 17.65 -15.23 9.47
CA TYR A 68 16.73 -14.56 8.54
C TYR A 68 15.29 -14.65 9.03
N HIS A 69 14.46 -13.70 8.61
CA HIS A 69 13.01 -13.83 8.73
C HIS A 69 12.46 -14.86 7.74
N GLN A 70 11.19 -15.26 7.96
CA GLN A 70 10.46 -15.99 6.94
C GLN A 70 10.33 -15.16 5.67
N PRO A 71 10.45 -15.77 4.48
CA PRO A 71 10.23 -15.08 3.22
C PRO A 71 8.85 -14.43 3.17
N ARG A 72 8.76 -13.27 2.54
CA ARG A 72 7.49 -12.59 2.25
C ARG A 72 7.56 -11.90 0.91
N GLU A 73 6.42 -11.78 0.24
CA GLU A 73 6.33 -10.97 -0.97
C GLU A 73 6.25 -9.48 -0.64
N VAL A 74 6.94 -8.69 -1.45
CA VAL A 74 6.90 -7.23 -1.44
C VAL A 74 6.55 -6.76 -2.85
N ALA A 75 5.42 -6.09 -3.00
CA ALA A 75 5.03 -5.49 -4.27
C ALA A 75 5.92 -4.28 -4.59
N THR A 76 6.60 -4.33 -5.74
CA THR A 76 7.49 -3.28 -6.25
C THR A 76 7.07 -2.90 -7.68
N ALA A 77 7.73 -1.91 -8.26
CA ALA A 77 7.54 -1.58 -9.68
C ALA A 77 7.91 -2.74 -10.63
N ALA A 78 8.81 -3.65 -10.21
CA ALA A 78 9.15 -4.88 -10.95
C ALA A 78 8.19 -6.05 -10.67
N GLY A 79 7.05 -5.78 -10.02
CA GLY A 79 6.10 -6.76 -9.54
C GLY A 79 6.44 -7.29 -8.14
N ALA A 80 5.84 -8.42 -7.79
CA ALA A 80 5.98 -9.08 -6.51
C ALA A 80 7.35 -9.75 -6.38
N VAL A 81 8.15 -9.24 -5.46
CA VAL A 81 9.50 -9.76 -5.20
C VAL A 81 9.49 -10.53 -3.88
N PRO A 82 9.86 -11.83 -3.87
CA PRO A 82 10.01 -12.58 -2.63
C PRO A 82 11.29 -12.12 -1.91
N VAL A 83 11.13 -11.66 -0.67
CA VAL A 83 12.23 -11.13 0.14
C VAL A 83 12.40 -11.93 1.41
N ARG A 84 13.65 -12.33 1.68
CA ARG A 84 14.08 -12.98 2.91
C ARG A 84 15.05 -12.05 3.64
N ALA A 85 14.52 -11.20 4.51
CA ALA A 85 15.31 -10.18 5.21
C ALA A 85 16.24 -10.80 6.27
N PRO A 86 17.53 -10.42 6.34
CA PRO A 86 18.42 -10.83 7.42
C PRO A 86 17.96 -10.25 8.76
N ARG A 87 18.30 -10.94 9.85
CA ARG A 87 17.97 -10.55 11.21
C ARG A 87 19.22 -10.13 11.97
N VAL A 88 19.06 -9.13 12.81
CA VAL A 88 20.08 -8.70 13.78
C VAL A 88 19.51 -8.88 15.17
N ASN A 89 20.34 -9.44 16.05
CA ASN A 89 20.10 -9.51 17.47
C ASN A 89 20.96 -8.43 18.13
N ASP A 90 20.36 -7.27 18.40
CA ASP A 90 21.00 -6.18 19.14
C ASP A 90 20.66 -6.35 20.63
N LYS A 91 21.64 -6.63 21.49
CA LYS A 91 21.46 -6.81 22.94
C LYS A 91 21.57 -5.51 23.73
N ARG A 92 21.90 -4.38 23.10
CA ARG A 92 22.00 -3.09 23.78
C ARG A 92 20.64 -2.65 24.31
N VAL A 93 20.68 -1.87 25.38
CA VAL A 93 19.50 -1.30 26.03
C VAL A 93 19.57 0.21 25.85
N ASP A 94 18.44 0.84 25.56
CA ASP A 94 18.35 2.30 25.55
C ASP A 94 18.32 2.83 26.99
N GLU A 95 19.25 3.71 27.33
CA GLU A 95 19.39 4.23 28.70
C GLU A 95 18.19 5.06 29.16
N ALA A 96 17.47 5.70 28.23
CA ALA A 96 16.33 6.55 28.56
C ALA A 96 15.05 5.74 28.81
N THR A 97 14.84 4.65 28.07
CA THR A 97 13.60 3.86 28.15
C THR A 97 13.77 2.54 28.89
N GLY A 98 14.99 2.05 29.07
CA GLY A 98 15.29 0.72 29.59
C GLY A 98 14.89 -0.42 28.63
N GLU A 99 14.48 -0.10 27.41
CA GLU A 99 14.07 -1.10 26.42
C GLU A 99 15.23 -1.55 25.55
N ARG A 100 15.13 -2.79 25.07
CA ARG A 100 16.12 -3.36 24.17
C ARG A 100 16.09 -2.68 22.80
N ARG A 101 17.26 -2.23 22.32
CA ARG A 101 17.41 -1.70 20.96
C ARG A 101 17.10 -2.77 19.92
N ARG A 102 16.50 -2.33 18.81
CA ARG A 102 16.14 -3.21 17.69
C ARG A 102 16.65 -2.60 16.40
N PHE A 103 17.31 -3.43 15.60
CA PHE A 103 17.62 -3.08 14.22
C PHE A 103 16.32 -2.90 13.44
N SER A 104 16.21 -1.77 12.74
CA SER A 104 15.15 -1.50 11.77
C SER A 104 15.81 -1.16 10.44
N SER A 105 15.47 -1.91 9.40
CA SER A 105 15.97 -1.66 8.06
C SER A 105 15.34 -0.38 7.50
N ALA A 106 16.17 0.49 6.93
CA ALA A 106 15.72 1.66 6.18
C ALA A 106 15.24 1.26 4.78
N ILE A 107 15.84 0.21 4.21
CA ILE A 107 15.48 -0.31 2.88
C ILE A 107 14.14 -1.05 2.91
N LEU A 108 13.94 -1.93 3.90
CA LEU A 108 12.72 -2.72 4.04
C LEU A 108 12.20 -2.68 5.48
N PRO A 109 11.39 -1.66 5.82
CA PRO A 109 10.79 -1.53 7.13
C PRO A 109 10.03 -2.79 7.59
N ALA A 110 9.90 -2.93 8.91
CA ALA A 110 9.18 -4.03 9.51
C ALA A 110 7.77 -4.15 8.91
N TRP A 111 7.41 -5.38 8.55
CA TRP A 111 6.10 -5.74 7.98
C TRP A 111 5.74 -5.11 6.63
N ALA A 112 6.60 -4.30 6.01
CA ALA A 112 6.37 -3.77 4.67
C ALA A 112 6.05 -4.89 3.67
N ARG A 113 4.94 -4.71 2.94
CA ARG A 113 4.44 -5.61 1.88
C ARG A 113 4.42 -4.95 0.49
N LYS A 114 4.77 -3.67 0.42
CA LYS A 114 4.86 -2.91 -0.82
C LYS A 114 5.84 -1.76 -0.67
N SER A 115 6.42 -1.33 -1.78
CA SER A 115 7.24 -0.11 -1.83
C SER A 115 6.38 1.14 -1.60
N PRO A 116 6.97 2.25 -1.10
CA PRO A 116 6.27 3.53 -0.94
C PRO A 116 5.61 3.99 -2.24
N GLN A 117 6.34 3.97 -3.35
CA GLN A 117 5.82 4.40 -4.65
C GLN A 117 4.61 3.57 -5.10
N VAL A 118 4.60 2.25 -4.88
CA VAL A 118 3.41 1.42 -5.14
C VAL A 118 2.26 1.82 -4.21
N ALA A 119 2.53 2.09 -2.93
CA ALA A 119 1.50 2.50 -1.98
C ALA A 119 0.85 3.85 -2.39
N ASP A 120 1.63 4.79 -2.91
CA ASP A 120 1.17 6.13 -3.27
C ASP A 120 0.30 6.16 -4.54
N VAL A 121 0.56 5.25 -5.49
CA VAL A 121 -0.22 5.15 -6.73
C VAL A 121 -1.61 4.55 -6.49
N LEU A 122 -1.76 3.67 -5.49
CA LEU A 122 -3.02 2.95 -5.25
C LEU A 122 -4.21 3.88 -4.97
N PRO A 123 -4.13 4.88 -4.07
CA PRO A 123 -5.19 5.86 -3.90
C PRO A 123 -5.51 6.64 -5.19
N LEU A 124 -4.50 6.99 -5.99
CA LEU A 124 -4.72 7.74 -7.23
C LEU A 124 -5.57 6.95 -8.23
N LEU A 125 -5.34 5.64 -8.34
CA LEU A 125 -6.18 4.79 -9.19
C LEU A 125 -7.65 4.78 -8.72
N TYR A 126 -7.88 4.84 -7.40
CA TYR A 126 -9.22 4.93 -6.83
C TYR A 126 -9.88 6.26 -7.19
N LEU A 127 -9.13 7.37 -7.06
CA LEU A 127 -9.57 8.69 -7.49
C LEU A 127 -9.90 8.75 -8.99
N HIS A 128 -9.15 8.02 -9.81
CA HIS A 128 -9.40 7.89 -11.25
C HIS A 128 -10.53 6.91 -11.62
N GLY A 129 -11.28 6.41 -10.63
CA GLY A 129 -12.50 5.64 -10.85
C GLY A 129 -12.31 4.13 -10.87
N LEU A 130 -11.15 3.60 -10.49
CA LEU A 130 -11.01 2.17 -10.24
C LEU A 130 -11.74 1.81 -8.95
N SER A 131 -12.74 0.93 -9.04
CA SER A 131 -13.47 0.43 -7.87
C SER A 131 -12.55 -0.40 -6.97
N SER A 132 -12.66 -0.24 -5.64
CA SER A 132 -11.89 -1.03 -4.65
C SER A 132 -11.97 -2.54 -4.86
N GLY A 133 -13.07 -3.05 -5.42
CA GLY A 133 -13.25 -4.48 -5.72
C GLY A 133 -12.48 -4.94 -6.97
N ASP A 134 -12.27 -4.03 -7.94
CA ASP A 134 -11.60 -4.32 -9.20
C ASP A 134 -10.08 -4.16 -9.11
N PHE A 135 -9.56 -3.57 -8.02
CA PHE A 135 -8.12 -3.38 -7.79
C PHE A 135 -7.33 -4.67 -7.85
N VAL A 136 -7.82 -5.73 -7.20
CA VAL A 136 -7.10 -7.01 -7.17
C VAL A 136 -7.02 -7.57 -8.59
N ALA A 137 -8.14 -7.63 -9.31
CA ALA A 137 -8.17 -8.14 -10.68
C ALA A 137 -7.30 -7.30 -11.63
N ALA A 138 -7.33 -5.97 -11.52
CA ALA A 138 -6.58 -5.06 -12.38
C ALA A 138 -5.07 -5.10 -12.12
N LEU A 139 -4.65 -5.21 -10.85
CA LEU A 139 -3.24 -5.08 -10.47
C LEU A 139 -2.55 -6.41 -10.23
N GLU A 140 -3.27 -7.51 -9.97
CA GLU A 140 -2.65 -8.83 -9.85
C GLU A 140 -1.99 -9.25 -11.17
N GLN A 141 -2.64 -8.96 -12.31
CA GLN A 141 -2.06 -9.25 -13.63
C GLN A 141 -0.79 -8.43 -13.90
N PHE A 142 -0.73 -7.20 -13.40
CA PHE A 142 0.42 -6.31 -13.61
C PHE A 142 1.56 -6.61 -12.61
N CYS A 143 1.23 -6.82 -11.34
CA CYS A 143 2.19 -7.03 -10.27
C CYS A 143 2.61 -8.51 -10.12
N GLY A 144 1.88 -9.45 -10.72
CA GLY A 144 2.08 -10.89 -10.56
C GLY A 144 1.68 -11.44 -9.20
N SER A 145 1.05 -10.64 -8.34
CA SER A 145 0.52 -11.04 -7.03
C SER A 145 -0.49 -10.01 -6.51
N ALA A 146 -1.51 -10.50 -5.81
CA ALA A 146 -2.45 -9.68 -5.05
C ALA A 146 -1.92 -9.23 -3.67
N ALA A 147 -0.73 -9.69 -3.26
CA ALA A 147 -0.20 -9.46 -1.92
C ALA A 147 -0.04 -7.96 -1.60
N GLY A 148 -0.79 -7.47 -0.60
CA GLY A 148 -0.75 -6.07 -0.19
C GLY A 148 -1.61 -5.10 -1.01
N LEU A 149 -2.45 -5.64 -1.90
CA LEU A 149 -3.37 -4.92 -2.81
C LEU A 149 -4.87 -5.13 -2.45
N SER A 150 -5.18 -5.65 -1.27
CA SER A 150 -6.56 -5.94 -0.87
C SER A 150 -7.43 -4.68 -0.76
N ALA A 151 -8.74 -4.81 -0.96
CA ALA A 151 -9.70 -3.71 -0.80
C ALA A 151 -9.58 -3.00 0.56
N ALA A 152 -9.41 -3.76 1.65
CA ALA A 152 -9.17 -3.19 2.99
C ALA A 152 -7.88 -2.35 3.07
N THR A 153 -6.87 -2.69 2.27
CA THR A 153 -5.65 -1.90 2.16
C THR A 153 -5.89 -0.61 1.40
N ILE A 154 -6.68 -0.62 0.33
CA ILE A 154 -7.09 0.59 -0.40
C ILE A 154 -7.89 1.52 0.51
N THR A 155 -8.91 1.01 1.20
CA THR A 155 -9.71 1.79 2.16
C THR A 155 -8.86 2.42 3.26
N ARG A 156 -7.83 1.70 3.74
CA ARG A 156 -6.89 2.27 4.72
C ARG A 156 -6.03 3.38 4.13
N LEU A 157 -5.59 3.24 2.87
CA LEU A 157 -4.78 4.26 2.20
C LEU A 157 -5.59 5.51 1.87
N THR A 158 -6.89 5.37 1.59
CA THR A 158 -7.79 6.51 1.35
C THR A 158 -8.33 7.14 2.64
N ARG A 159 -7.99 6.59 3.82
CA ARG A 159 -8.44 7.13 5.11
C ARG A 159 -8.02 8.58 5.32
N GLN A 160 -6.80 8.94 4.91
CA GLN A 160 -6.35 10.33 4.97
C GLN A 160 -7.32 11.26 4.23
N TRP A 161 -7.77 10.87 3.04
CA TRP A 161 -8.74 11.65 2.27
C TRP A 161 -10.13 11.68 2.89
N GLN A 162 -10.53 10.62 3.59
CA GLN A 162 -11.77 10.64 4.37
C GLN A 162 -11.68 11.65 5.52
N ASP A 163 -10.54 11.70 6.20
CA ASP A 163 -10.31 12.64 7.29
C ASP A 163 -10.19 14.08 6.75
N GLU A 164 -9.56 14.29 5.60
CA GLU A 164 -9.54 15.57 4.88
C GLU A 164 -10.95 15.99 4.41
N ALA A 165 -11.77 15.06 3.93
CA ALA A 165 -13.16 15.33 3.54
C ALA A 165 -14.01 15.74 4.75
N ARG A 166 -13.83 15.09 5.90
CA ARG A 166 -14.48 15.50 7.17
C ARG A 166 -14.01 16.88 7.61
N ALA A 167 -12.69 17.14 7.60
CA ALA A 167 -12.14 18.44 7.94
C ALA A 167 -12.65 19.55 7.00
N PHE A 168 -12.80 19.24 5.71
CA PHE A 168 -13.41 20.15 4.73
C PHE A 168 -14.88 20.41 5.07
N HIS A 169 -15.65 19.39 5.44
CA HIS A 169 -17.06 19.52 5.82
C HIS A 169 -17.24 20.35 7.10
N ASP A 170 -16.38 20.16 8.09
CA ASP A 170 -16.46 20.81 9.40
C ASP A 170 -15.81 22.21 9.44
N ARG A 171 -15.21 22.66 8.33
CA ARG A 171 -14.48 23.94 8.31
C ARG A 171 -15.42 25.12 8.52
N PRO A 172 -15.01 26.17 9.27
CA PRO A 172 -15.82 27.36 9.42
C PRO A 172 -15.92 28.12 8.09
N LEU A 173 -17.13 28.54 7.74
CA LEU A 173 -17.37 29.47 6.64
C LEU A 173 -17.46 30.93 7.11
N ALA A 174 -17.27 31.15 8.42
CA ALA A 174 -17.27 32.48 9.02
C ALA A 174 -16.16 33.36 8.42
N GLY A 175 -16.49 34.62 8.13
CA GLY A 175 -15.56 35.57 7.53
C GLY A 175 -15.34 35.41 6.03
N VAL A 176 -16.14 34.57 5.36
CA VAL A 176 -16.17 34.47 3.90
C VAL A 176 -17.45 35.12 3.38
N ASP A 177 -17.31 36.22 2.64
CA ASP A 177 -18.44 36.90 2.01
C ASP A 177 -18.74 36.27 0.64
N TYR A 178 -19.74 35.38 0.61
CA TYR A 178 -20.24 34.82 -0.64
C TYR A 178 -21.29 35.76 -1.26
N VAL A 179 -21.02 36.22 -2.48
CA VAL A 179 -21.93 37.08 -3.26
C VAL A 179 -22.97 36.23 -4.01
N TYR A 180 -22.57 35.02 -4.41
CA TYR A 180 -23.45 34.03 -5.05
C TYR A 180 -23.21 32.64 -4.46
N LEU A 181 -24.28 31.86 -4.34
CA LEU A 181 -24.25 30.44 -4.03
C LEU A 181 -25.12 29.70 -5.05
N TRP A 182 -24.56 28.68 -5.69
CA TRP A 182 -25.30 27.71 -6.48
C TRP A 182 -25.38 26.41 -5.71
N VAL A 183 -26.57 25.81 -5.76
CA VAL A 183 -26.84 24.50 -5.15
C VAL A 183 -27.41 23.61 -6.25
N ASP A 184 -26.79 22.47 -6.47
CA ASP A 184 -27.18 21.48 -7.47
C ASP A 184 -27.23 20.07 -6.85
N GLY A 185 -28.01 19.17 -7.46
CA GLY A 185 -28.23 17.80 -7.01
C GLY A 185 -27.75 16.77 -8.02
N ILE A 186 -26.70 16.03 -7.69
CA ILE A 186 -26.15 14.95 -8.53
C ILE A 186 -26.73 13.62 -8.07
N HIS A 187 -27.58 13.02 -8.92
CA HIS A 187 -28.22 11.75 -8.59
C HIS A 187 -27.31 10.56 -8.92
N LEU A 188 -26.91 9.82 -7.88
CA LEU A 188 -26.07 8.63 -7.98
C LEU A 188 -26.89 7.36 -7.72
N LYS A 189 -26.54 6.29 -8.45
CA LYS A 189 -27.03 4.95 -8.15
C LYS A 189 -26.07 4.31 -7.16
N VAL A 190 -26.44 4.25 -5.89
CA VAL A 190 -25.63 3.65 -4.82
C VAL A 190 -26.37 2.43 -4.28
N ARG A 191 -25.67 1.32 -4.03
CA ARG A 191 -26.27 0.06 -3.54
C ARG A 191 -26.55 0.07 -2.02
N LEU A 192 -27.03 1.19 -1.48
CA LEU A 192 -27.29 1.31 -0.05
C LEU A 192 -28.77 1.17 0.30
N GLU A 193 -29.71 1.46 -0.61
CA GLU A 193 -31.15 1.14 -0.47
C GLU A 193 -31.89 1.33 -1.82
N ALA A 194 -33.21 1.10 -1.86
CA ALA A 194 -34.03 1.15 -3.09
C ALA A 194 -34.07 2.54 -3.77
N ASP A 195 -33.69 3.59 -3.05
CA ASP A 195 -33.74 4.97 -3.53
C ASP A 195 -32.40 5.50 -4.05
N LYS A 196 -32.48 6.40 -5.04
CA LYS A 196 -31.31 7.08 -5.62
C LYS A 196 -30.81 8.10 -4.61
N VAL A 197 -29.53 8.06 -4.31
CA VAL A 197 -28.87 9.07 -3.46
C VAL A 197 -28.69 10.34 -4.29
N CYS A 198 -29.14 11.49 -3.78
CA CYS A 198 -28.90 12.79 -4.40
C CYS A 198 -27.77 13.48 -3.63
N LEU A 199 -26.59 13.58 -4.24
CA LEU A 199 -25.51 14.39 -3.67
C LEU A 199 -25.78 15.87 -3.92
N LEU A 200 -25.96 16.61 -2.84
CA LEU A 200 -26.06 18.06 -2.87
C LEU A 200 -24.66 18.67 -3.02
N VAL A 201 -24.48 19.50 -4.04
CA VAL A 201 -23.23 20.20 -4.32
C VAL A 201 -23.48 21.69 -4.24
N MET A 202 -22.70 22.39 -3.42
CA MET A 202 -22.79 23.83 -3.26
C MET A 202 -21.49 24.52 -3.69
N ILE A 203 -21.60 25.46 -4.64
CA ILE A 203 -20.48 26.27 -5.14
C ILE A 203 -20.75 27.73 -4.82
N GLY A 204 -19.77 28.41 -4.22
CA GLY A 204 -19.86 29.81 -3.82
C GLY A 204 -18.90 30.69 -4.62
N VAL A 205 -19.27 31.96 -4.82
CA VAL A 205 -18.38 33.01 -5.32
C VAL A 205 -18.12 34.02 -4.22
N ARG A 206 -16.85 34.23 -3.90
CA ARG A 206 -16.41 35.24 -2.93
C ARG A 206 -16.55 36.65 -3.51
N ALA A 207 -16.48 37.67 -2.65
CA ALA A 207 -16.49 39.08 -3.07
C ALA A 207 -15.39 39.46 -4.07
N ASP A 208 -14.28 38.73 -4.09
CA ASP A 208 -13.17 38.90 -5.04
C ASP A 208 -13.38 38.18 -6.40
N GLY A 209 -14.51 37.48 -6.57
CA GLY A 209 -14.83 36.72 -7.77
C GLY A 209 -14.33 35.26 -7.78
N THR A 210 -13.61 34.82 -6.73
CA THR A 210 -13.11 33.43 -6.63
C THR A 210 -14.27 32.46 -6.44
N LYS A 211 -14.32 31.42 -7.27
CA LYS A 211 -15.29 30.32 -7.15
C LYS A 211 -14.69 29.18 -6.34
N GLU A 212 -15.44 28.64 -5.40
CA GLU A 212 -15.00 27.48 -4.61
C GLU A 212 -16.14 26.53 -4.29
N LEU A 213 -15.79 25.25 -4.09
CA LEU A 213 -16.71 24.28 -3.52
C LEU A 213 -16.93 24.63 -2.04
N VAL A 214 -18.17 24.92 -1.66
CA VAL A 214 -18.54 25.29 -0.29
C VAL A 214 -18.88 24.04 0.51
N ALA A 215 -19.76 23.19 -0.02
CA ALA A 215 -20.15 21.95 0.62
C ALA A 215 -20.49 20.85 -0.39
N LEU A 216 -20.35 19.62 0.08
CA LEU A 216 -20.83 18.41 -0.56
C LEU A 216 -21.50 17.56 0.52
N ALA A 217 -22.77 17.19 0.35
CA ALA A 217 -23.53 16.47 1.35
C ALA A 217 -24.48 15.45 0.70
N ASP A 218 -24.88 14.45 1.48
CA ASP A 218 -26.03 13.61 1.14
C ASP A 218 -27.31 14.45 1.32
N GLY A 219 -28.23 14.35 0.35
CA GLY A 219 -29.40 15.21 0.20
C GLY A 219 -30.74 14.54 0.49
#